data_AF-A0A945UG54-F1
#
_entry.id   AF-A0A945UG54-F1
#
_cell.length_a   1.000
_cell.length_b   1.000
_cell.length_c   1.000
_cell.angle_alpha   90.00
_cell.angle_beta   90.00
_cell.angle_gamma   90.00
#
_symmetry.space_group_name_H-M   'P 1'
#
loop_
_entity.id
_entity.type
_entity.pdbx_description
1 polymer ?
#
loop_
_entity_poly.entity_id
_entity_poly.type
_entity_poly.pdbx_seq_one_letter_code
_entity_poly.pdbx_strand_id
1 'polypeptide(L)' 'MARIILSLGGQVMAEYNMTKERYTIGRLPDNDVRIDNPALSGHHALIINILNDSFLEDLNSTNGTYV' A
#
# COMPACT_ATOMS: atom_id res chain seq x y z
N MET A 1 -16.49 1.95 -4.46
CA MET A 1 -15.18 2.63 -4.58
C MET A 1 -14.31 2.14 -3.43
N ALA A 2 -13.13 1.62 -3.73
CA ALA A 2 -12.20 1.12 -2.70
C ALA A 2 -11.42 2.28 -2.06
N ARG A 3 -10.95 2.07 -0.83
CA ARG A 3 -10.17 3.04 -0.06
C ARG A 3 -9.11 2.31 0.76
N ILE A 4 -7.91 2.89 0.83
CA ILE A 4 -6.83 2.41 1.69
C ILE A 4 -6.85 3.25 2.98
N ILE A 5 -6.84 2.58 4.12
CA ILE A 5 -6.71 3.21 5.44
C ILE A 5 -5.36 2.80 6.01
N LEU A 6 -4.46 3.77 6.18
CA LEU A 6 -3.20 3.55 6.87
C LEU A 6 -3.42 3.72 8.36
N SER A 7 -3.17 2.68 9.15
CA SER A 7 -3.24 2.76 10.61
C SER A 7 -2.01 2.15 11.28
N LEU A 8 -1.63 2.71 12.42
CA LEU A 8 -0.53 2.22 13.26
C LEU A 8 -1.01 2.21 14.71
N GLY A 9 -0.94 1.04 15.36
CA GLY A 9 -1.40 0.88 16.75
C GLY A 9 -2.88 1.22 16.95
N GLY A 10 -3.72 1.00 15.93
CA GLY A 10 -5.14 1.34 15.95
C GLY A 10 -5.46 2.81 15.68
N GLN A 11 -4.45 3.67 15.53
CA GLN A 11 -4.64 5.07 15.14
C GLN A 11 -4.59 5.20 13.62
N VAL A 12 -5.63 5.79 13.02
CA VAL A 12 -5.64 6.13 11.59
C VAL A 12 -4.69 7.29 11.34
N MET A 13 -3.75 7.09 10.42
CA MET A 13 -2.74 8.07 10.04
C MET A 13 -3.10 8.79 8.74
N ALA A 14 -3.67 8.06 7.79
CA ALA A 14 -4.03 8.59 6.47
C ALA A 14 -5.10 7.73 5.79
N GLU A 15 -5.80 8.33 4.83
CA GLU A 15 -6.78 7.66 4.00
C GLU A 15 -6.58 8.05 2.53
N TYR A 16 -6.64 7.06 1.64
CA TYR A 16 -6.42 7.24 0.21
C TYR A 16 -7.60 6.66 -0.57
N ASN A 17 -8.27 7.50 -1.34
CA ASN A 17 -9.30 7.04 -2.27
C ASN A 17 -8.65 6.34 -3.47
N MET A 18 -9.09 5.13 -3.78
CA MET A 18 -8.57 4.37 -4.91
C MET A 18 -9.36 4.71 -6.19
N THR A 19 -8.75 5.52 -7.04
CA THR A 19 -9.27 5.99 -8.33
C THR A 19 -8.44 5.50 -9.52
N LYS A 20 -7.23 4.98 -9.28
CA LYS A 20 -6.34 4.39 -10.29
C LYS A 20 -6.44 2.86 -10.32
N GLU A 21 -5.97 2.26 -11.41
CA GLU A 21 -5.84 0.80 -11.53
C GLU A 21 -4.70 0.22 -10.69
N ARG A 22 -3.69 1.04 -10.36
CA ARG A 22 -2.49 0.59 -9.63
C ARG A 22 -2.13 1.58 -8.53
N TYR A 23 -1.74 1.04 -7.39
CA TYR A 23 -1.26 1.78 -6.22
C TYR A 23 0.00 1.12 -5.66
N THR A 24 1.12 1.82 -5.68
CA THR A 24 2.36 1.35 -5.07
C THR A 24 2.42 1.74 -3.59
N ILE A 25 2.92 0.83 -2.76
CA ILE A 25 3.09 1.02 -1.32
C ILE A 25 4.56 0.79 -0.97
N GLY A 26 5.18 1.71 -0.25
CA GLY A 26 6.56 1.54 0.18
C GLY A 26 7.13 2.75 0.91
N ARG A 27 8.40 2.64 1.28
CA ARG A 27 9.11 3.68 2.02
C ARG A 27 9.57 4.85 1.16
N LEU A 28 9.85 4.61 -0.12
CA LEU A 28 10.34 5.64 -1.04
C LEU A 28 9.23 6.65 -1.41
N PRO A 29 9.59 7.92 -1.67
CA PRO A 29 8.63 8.99 -1.89
C PRO A 29 7.88 8.95 -3.22
N ASP A 30 8.30 8.09 -4.14
CA ASP A 30 7.67 7.87 -5.44
C ASP A 30 6.52 6.84 -5.40
N ASN A 31 6.25 6.23 -4.24
CA ASN A 31 5.07 5.38 -4.07
C ASN A 31 3.79 6.21 -3.94
N ASP A 32 2.66 5.69 -4.45
CA ASP A 32 1.35 6.30 -4.26
C ASP A 32 0.96 6.39 -2.77
N VAL A 33 1.30 5.34 -2.01
CA VAL A 33 1.17 5.27 -0.56
C VAL A 33 2.56 5.17 0.06
N ARG A 34 3.16 6.33 0.30
CA ARG A 34 4.43 6.41 1.03
C ARG A 34 4.20 6.20 2.52
N ILE A 35 4.93 5.25 3.09
CA ILE A 35 5.01 5.01 4.53
C ILE A 35 6.47 5.10 4.94
N ASP A 36 6.86 6.24 5.52
CA ASP A 36 8.25 6.47 5.93
C ASP A 36 8.61 5.72 7.22
N ASN A 37 8.77 4.40 7.09
CA ASN A 37 9.09 3.50 8.19
C ASN A 37 10.19 2.51 7.75
N PRO A 38 11.33 2.43 8.46
CA PRO A 38 12.45 1.55 8.13
C PRO A 38 12.09 0.07 7.95
N ALA A 39 11.00 -0.39 8.56
CA ALA A 39 10.51 -1.76 8.41
C ALA A 39 9.90 -2.04 7.02
N LEU A 40 9.67 -1.03 6.19
CA LEU A 40 9.17 -1.22 4.83
C LEU A 40 10.30 -1.10 3.81
N SER A 41 10.17 -1.93 2.78
CA SER A 41 11.00 -1.91 1.58
C SER A 41 10.71 -0.64 0.76
N GLY A 42 11.64 -0.28 -0.12
CA GLY A 42 11.51 0.94 -0.93
C GLY A 42 10.24 0.93 -1.77
N HIS A 43 10.00 -0.18 -2.47
CA HIS A 43 8.71 -0.60 -3.01
C HIS A 43 8.39 -1.92 -2.35
N HIS A 44 7.29 -2.00 -1.60
CA HIS A 44 7.00 -3.12 -0.72
C HIS A 44 5.85 -3.95 -1.27
N ALA A 45 4.77 -3.30 -1.71
CA ALA A 45 3.62 -3.97 -2.27
C ALA A 45 2.98 -3.15 -3.39
N LEU A 46 2.20 -3.83 -4.23
CA LEU A 46 1.39 -3.26 -5.29
C LEU A 46 -0.05 -3.70 -5.08
N ILE A 47 -0.98 -2.74 -5.14
CA ILE A 47 -2.40 -3.05 -5.27
C ILE A 47 -2.81 -2.84 -6.73
N ILE A 48 -3.46 -3.85 -7.31
CA ILE A 48 -4.03 -3.82 -8.66
C ILE A 48 -5.54 -3.91 -8.54
N ASN A 49 -6.25 -2.90 -9.03
CA ASN A 49 -7.70 -2.89 -9.13
C ASN A 49 -8.12 -3.37 -10.52
N ILE A 50 -8.97 -4.39 -10.56
CA ILE A 50 -9.57 -4.92 -11.79
C ILE A 50 -11.08 -4.95 -11.58
N LEU A 51 -11.80 -4.09 -12.30
CA LEU A 51 -13.25 -3.92 -12.15
C LEU A 51 -13.63 -3.62 -10.69
N ASN A 52 -14.24 -4.59 -10.00
CA ASN A 52 -14.68 -4.48 -8.62
C ASN A 52 -13.75 -5.17 -7.63
N ASP A 53 -12.71 -5.84 -8.11
CA ASP A 53 -11.78 -6.62 -7.30
C ASP A 53 -10.44 -5.88 -7.14
N SER A 54 -9.80 -6.09 -6.00
CA SER A 54 -8.47 -5.57 -5.70
C SER A 54 -7.55 -6.73 -5.33
N PHE A 55 -6.39 -6.79 -5.97
CA PHE A 55 -5.35 -7.78 -5.74
C PHE A 55 -4.16 -7.11 -5.08
N LEU A 56 -3.61 -7.75 -4.04
CA LEU A 56 -2.41 -7.32 -3.35
C LEU A 56 -1.25 -8.23 -3.75
N GLU A 57 -0.18 -7.64 -4.26
CA GLU A 57 1.04 -8.32 -4.65
C GLU A 57 2.21 -7.83 -3.78
N ASP A 58 2.92 -8.75 -3.15
CA ASP A 58 4.19 -8.47 -2.47
C ASP A 58 5.31 -8.31 -3.51
N LEU A 59 6.07 -7.23 -3.44
CA LEU A 59 7.16 -6.94 -4.39
C LEU A 59 8.51 -7.47 -3.88
N ASN A 60 8.54 -8.73 -3.44
CA ASN A 60 9.70 -9.35 -2.78
C ASN A 60 10.22 -8.52 -1.61
N SER A 61 9.30 -8.12 -0.74
CA SER A 61 9.61 -7.24 0.35
C SER A 61 10.41 -7.94 1.46
N THR A 62 11.18 -7.15 2.22
CA THR A 62 12.10 -7.69 3.25
C THR A 62 11.36 -8.32 4.42
N ASN A 63 10.24 -7.72 4.84
CA ASN A 63 9.45 -8.17 5.97
C ASN A 63 8.16 -8.91 5.56
N GLY A 64 7.95 -9.09 4.26
CA GLY A 64 6.77 -9.73 3.68
C GLY A 64 5.49 -8.90 3.79
N THR A 65 4.50 -9.31 3.02
CA THR A 65 3.13 -8.79 3.06
C THR A 65 2.19 -9.87 3.59
N TYR A 66 1.29 -9.50 4.50
CA TYR A 66 0.32 -10.40 5.13
C TYR A 66 -1.10 -9.90 4.83
N VAL A 67 -2.00 -10.82 4.46
CA VAL A 67 -3.39 -10.55 4.06
C VAL A 67 -4.36 -11.48 4.78
#